data_AF-A0ABD6ELM9-F1
#
_entry.id   AF-A0ABD6ELM9-F1
#
_cell.length_a   1.000
_cell.length_b   1.000
_cell.length_c   1.000
_cell.angle_alpha   90.00
_cell.angle_beta   90.00
_cell.angle_gamma   90.00
#
_symmetry.space_group_name_H-M   'P 1'
#
loop_
_entity.id
_entity.type
_entity.pdbx_description
1 polymer ?
#
loop_
_entity_poly.entity_id
_entity_poly.type
_entity_poly.pdbx_seq_one_letter_code
_entity_poly.pdbx_strand_id
1 'polypeptide(L)'
;MFVLSSILSLFDAITASSVMEIYEGQTFPLVKQYYIMTERYRFIESSTRSLSMNFPSRAKKDRYYSDKELHAKAYIDIFNNDAATVSQDYSDHINKLPDCILLQVFRRLHPLDFVHSLSLVCKRWNLLVQYNGLWKDVRVTASKQSLETGALRRFLTKVNNGIKRLSIDYSFGAQVSLITGALPKYMNTVTLLDMSGIEGFGEGITVDLWQKLIECFTNVETLNIARTNMLPLDGDVFALIPLFFGENSFRKIRRFICGSFYPFEIPEPPAQELFLSALWRWNRPLELLSFPRNVREYPGISKAPFAETLTVLHLSDVQEEDDFMVITELINLKELFLGGLLGIDHSLVGIKKLSNLVHLHFNGCGEDGGFTDSGFVSLFELPEADEKNIFPSKLKHLKLVDCYRLYERAAGALARNCLALESLNISGNCSIGESGLSTIVETLRELRFLNISNFGDEMPCSAIRNIEDESLPYLKYLRLHRTKIPEEVLRELQLRRKNLIISPRPDHILTFTVHNGSPQFDEQFTGNMNSLENDLLEQPGYCCMN
;
A
#
# COMPACT_ATOMS: atom_id res chain seq x y z
N MET A 1 -19.30 23.62 13.84
CA MET A 1 -20.46 22.95 13.22
C MET A 1 -20.05 21.75 12.36
N PHE A 2 -19.22 21.89 11.33
CA PHE A 2 -18.79 20.77 10.45
C PHE A 2 -18.21 19.53 11.18
N VAL A 3 -17.34 19.72 12.18
CA VAL A 3 -16.72 18.60 12.92
C VAL A 3 -17.75 17.84 13.78
N LEU A 4 -18.77 18.53 14.31
CA LEU A 4 -19.85 17.88 15.06
C LEU A 4 -20.70 17.00 14.13
N SER A 5 -20.95 17.46 12.90
CA SER A 5 -21.68 16.67 11.89
C SER A 5 -20.94 15.39 11.47
N SER A 6 -19.62 15.45 11.25
CA SER A 6 -18.82 14.25 10.92
C SER A 6 -18.69 13.27 12.09
N ILE A 7 -18.76 13.76 13.34
CA ILE A 7 -18.80 12.90 14.52
C ILE A 7 -20.16 12.23 14.66
N LEU A 8 -21.26 12.95 14.40
CA LEU A 8 -22.62 12.42 14.45
C LEU A 8 -22.86 11.34 13.39
N SER A 9 -22.40 11.54 12.14
CA SER A 9 -22.52 10.52 11.09
C SER A 9 -21.77 9.22 11.41
N LEU A 10 -20.64 9.33 12.12
CA LEU A 10 -19.86 8.18 12.60
C LEU A 10 -20.56 7.44 13.75
N PHE A 11 -21.39 8.13 14.54
CA PHE A 11 -22.23 7.53 15.57
C PHE A 11 -23.42 6.79 14.95
N ASP A 12 -24.10 7.37 13.95
CA ASP A 12 -25.22 6.74 13.25
C ASP A 12 -24.81 5.44 12.53
N ALA A 13 -23.60 5.42 11.95
CA ALA A 13 -23.04 4.24 11.30
C ALA A 13 -22.78 3.07 12.28
N ILE A 14 -22.52 3.35 13.56
CA ILE A 14 -22.29 2.32 14.59
C ILE A 14 -23.61 1.69 15.04
N THR A 15 -24.70 2.47 15.05
CA THR A 15 -26.02 2.00 15.49
C THR A 15 -26.79 1.20 14.44
N ALA A 16 -26.47 1.33 13.15
CA ALA A 16 -27.17 0.65 12.05
C ALA A 16 -26.78 -0.84 11.85
N SER A 17 -25.94 -1.41 12.71
CA SER A 17 -25.39 -2.78 12.58
C SER A 17 -26.38 -3.91 12.93
N SER A 18 -27.60 -3.61 13.35
CA SER A 18 -28.59 -4.62 13.75
C SER A 18 -29.90 -4.48 12.96
N VAL A 19 -30.22 -5.51 12.17
CA VAL A 19 -31.44 -5.77 11.37
C VAL A 19 -31.42 -5.24 9.93
N MET A 20 -31.11 -6.12 8.95
CA MET A 20 -31.10 -5.82 7.51
C MET A 20 -32.49 -6.01 6.88
N GLU A 21 -33.34 -4.99 6.96
CA GLU A 21 -34.38 -4.75 5.95
C GLU A 21 -33.85 -3.74 4.94
N ILE A 22 -34.08 -3.97 3.63
CA ILE A 22 -33.69 -3.01 2.60
C ILE A 22 -34.71 -1.88 2.60
N TYR A 23 -34.26 -0.66 2.90
CA TYR A 23 -35.13 0.52 2.98
C TYR A 23 -34.84 1.53 1.87
N GLU A 24 -35.84 2.37 1.60
CA GLU A 24 -35.78 3.45 0.62
C GLU A 24 -34.56 4.37 0.87
N GLY A 25 -33.78 4.68 -0.17
CA GLY A 25 -32.57 5.51 -0.05
C GLY A 25 -31.32 4.79 0.49
N GLN A 26 -31.37 3.48 0.68
CA GLN A 26 -30.19 2.66 0.97
C GLN A 26 -29.33 2.49 -0.29
N THR A 27 -28.03 2.75 -0.14
CA THR A 27 -27.03 2.69 -1.23
C THR A 27 -26.14 1.48 -1.06
N PHE A 28 -25.85 0.79 -2.16
CA PHE A 28 -25.03 -0.42 -2.23
C PHE A 28 -23.89 -0.26 -3.25
N PRO A 29 -22.70 -0.84 -2.99
CA PRO A 29 -22.27 -1.36 -1.69
C PRO A 29 -22.27 -0.26 -0.62
N LEU A 30 -22.26 -0.63 0.67
CA LEU A 30 -22.26 0.36 1.77
C LEU A 30 -20.93 1.12 1.83
N VAL A 31 -20.83 2.19 1.03
CA VAL A 31 -19.63 3.01 0.83
C VAL A 31 -19.81 4.47 1.26
N LYS A 32 -20.93 4.80 1.93
CA LYS A 32 -21.29 6.18 2.34
C LYS A 32 -20.18 6.90 3.14
N GLN A 33 -19.36 6.16 3.88
CA GLN A 33 -18.20 6.71 4.62
C GLN A 33 -17.13 7.34 3.72
N TYR A 34 -17.09 7.01 2.43
CA TYR A 34 -16.11 7.54 1.47
C TYR A 34 -16.61 8.76 0.69
N TYR A 35 -17.88 9.16 0.85
CA TYR A 35 -18.46 10.35 0.19
C TYR A 35 -18.16 11.65 0.93
N ILE A 36 -17.87 11.56 2.23
CA ILE A 36 -17.59 12.71 3.08
C ILE A 36 -16.28 12.46 3.81
N MET A 37 -15.16 12.89 3.24
CA MET A 37 -13.99 13.38 3.99
C MET A 37 -12.85 13.85 3.07
N THR A 38 -12.13 14.85 3.58
CA THR A 38 -11.01 15.57 2.98
C THR A 38 -9.85 14.65 2.59
N GLU A 39 -9.09 15.04 1.55
CA GLU A 39 -7.89 14.39 0.96
C GLU A 39 -6.69 14.15 1.94
N ARG A 40 -6.95 13.73 3.17
CA ARG A 40 -6.01 13.77 4.28
C ARG A 40 -5.91 12.35 4.84
N TYR A 41 -4.88 11.62 4.42
CA TYR A 41 -4.70 10.20 4.75
C TYR A 41 -3.67 9.95 5.86
N ARG A 42 -4.01 8.98 6.72
CA ARG A 42 -3.16 8.39 7.77
C ARG A 42 -2.03 7.54 7.20
N PHE A 43 -1.10 7.16 8.09
CA PHE A 43 -0.11 6.13 7.78
C PHE A 43 -0.80 4.86 7.37
N ILE A 44 -0.60 4.49 6.12
CA ILE A 44 -0.73 3.11 5.70
C ILE A 44 0.37 2.34 6.43
N GLU A 45 0.03 1.20 7.00
CA GLU A 45 1.00 0.16 7.31
C GLU A 45 1.66 -0.24 5.99
N SER A 46 2.71 0.49 5.59
CA SER A 46 3.70 -0.06 4.69
C SER A 46 4.53 -1.06 5.49
N SER A 47 3.89 -2.14 5.94
CA SER A 47 4.59 -3.41 5.81
C SER A 47 4.74 -3.60 4.30
N THR A 48 5.70 -2.94 3.65
CA THR A 48 6.51 -3.57 2.59
C THR A 48 5.74 -4.52 1.67
N ARG A 49 4.56 -4.14 1.20
CA ARG A 49 3.58 -4.97 0.48
C ARG A 49 2.77 -4.06 -0.42
N SER A 50 3.49 -3.22 -1.16
CA SER A 50 3.03 -2.45 -2.31
C SER A 50 4.15 -1.52 -2.78
N LEU A 51 4.96 -2.00 -3.72
CA LEU A 51 5.87 -1.14 -4.47
C LEU A 51 5.41 -0.96 -5.91
N SER A 52 4.11 -1.11 -6.17
CA SER A 52 3.50 -0.29 -7.20
C SER A 52 3.31 1.12 -6.65
N MET A 53 4.01 2.03 -7.29
CA MET A 53 3.84 3.45 -7.13
C MET A 53 2.41 3.83 -7.52
N ASN A 54 1.58 4.13 -6.52
CA ASN A 54 0.50 5.11 -6.63
C ASN A 54 0.35 5.80 -5.26
N PHE A 55 1.41 6.52 -4.85
CA PHE A 55 1.14 7.76 -4.15
C PHE A 55 0.52 8.70 -5.18
N PRO A 56 -0.51 9.51 -4.84
CA PRO A 56 -1.03 10.51 -5.77
C PRO A 56 0.15 11.34 -6.25
N SER A 57 0.55 11.09 -7.49
CA SER A 57 1.58 11.83 -8.16
C SER A 57 1.10 13.29 -8.23
N ARG A 58 2.05 14.22 -8.24
CA ARG A 58 1.86 15.65 -8.50
C ARG A 58 1.09 15.99 -9.79
N ALA A 59 0.55 15.01 -10.51
CA ALA A 59 -0.03 15.12 -11.85
C ALA A 59 -1.41 15.81 -11.93
N LYS A 60 -1.95 16.38 -10.84
CA LYS A 60 -3.17 17.21 -10.92
C LYS A 60 -2.98 18.64 -10.38
N LYS A 61 -1.75 19.17 -10.30
CA LYS A 61 -1.55 20.56 -9.84
C LYS A 61 -1.99 21.65 -10.82
N ASP A 62 -2.13 21.34 -12.11
CA ASP A 62 -2.35 22.39 -13.13
C ASP A 62 -3.82 22.73 -13.44
N ARG A 63 -4.81 22.15 -12.75
CA ARG A 63 -6.22 22.59 -12.86
C ARG A 63 -6.83 23.12 -11.55
N TYR A 64 -6.10 23.12 -10.45
CA TYR A 64 -6.66 23.36 -9.11
C TYR A 64 -6.61 24.81 -8.60
N TYR A 65 -6.08 25.76 -9.39
CA TYR A 65 -5.99 27.16 -8.98
C TYR A 65 -7.20 28.02 -9.39
N SER A 66 -8.16 27.53 -10.18
CA SER A 66 -9.35 28.31 -10.58
C SER A 66 -10.65 28.01 -9.83
N ASP A 67 -10.80 26.85 -9.19
CA ASP A 67 -12.14 26.38 -8.72
C ASP A 67 -12.40 26.53 -7.21
N LYS A 68 -11.57 27.28 -6.49
CA LYS A 68 -11.73 27.47 -5.03
C LYS A 68 -12.98 28.24 -4.62
N GLU A 69 -13.63 28.98 -5.52
CA GLU A 69 -14.82 29.79 -5.20
C GLU A 69 -16.15 29.13 -5.55
N LEU A 70 -16.20 28.20 -6.52
CA LEU A 70 -17.47 27.57 -6.92
C LEU A 70 -17.91 26.45 -5.97
N HIS A 71 -16.98 25.67 -5.43
CA HIS A 71 -17.32 24.52 -4.57
C HIS A 71 -17.76 24.91 -3.14
N ALA A 72 -17.33 26.06 -2.63
CA ALA A 72 -17.74 26.54 -1.31
C ALA A 72 -19.20 27.00 -1.28
N LYS A 73 -19.73 27.53 -2.40
CA LYS A 73 -21.13 28.00 -2.48
C LYS A 73 -22.13 26.86 -2.58
N ALA A 74 -21.87 25.85 -3.42
CA ALA A 74 -22.77 24.70 -3.58
C ALA A 74 -22.90 23.84 -2.30
N TYR A 75 -21.85 23.80 -1.46
CA TYR A 75 -21.85 23.08 -0.18
C TYR A 75 -22.65 23.77 0.93
N ILE A 76 -22.77 25.09 0.86
CA ILE A 76 -23.51 25.90 1.86
C ILE A 76 -25.01 25.82 1.60
N ASP A 77 -25.44 25.77 0.34
CA ASP A 77 -26.87 25.80 -0.02
C ASP A 77 -27.60 24.45 0.19
N ILE A 78 -26.90 23.31 0.11
CA ILE A 78 -27.52 21.98 0.32
C ILE A 78 -27.75 21.67 1.81
N PHE A 79 -26.94 22.21 2.72
CA PHE A 79 -26.99 21.89 4.16
C PHE A 79 -27.67 22.95 5.04
N ASN A 80 -27.92 24.15 4.52
CA ASN A 80 -28.56 25.22 5.30
C ASN A 80 -30.07 25.04 5.49
N ASN A 81 -30.73 24.14 4.75
CA ASN A 81 -32.18 24.00 4.85
C ASN A 81 -32.67 23.19 6.06
N ASP A 82 -31.80 22.38 6.71
CA ASP A 82 -32.19 21.55 7.87
C ASP A 82 -31.32 21.74 9.13
N ALA A 83 -30.25 22.54 9.09
CA ALA A 83 -29.26 22.60 10.18
C ALA A 83 -29.60 23.58 11.34
N ALA A 84 -30.57 24.47 11.17
CA ALA A 84 -30.82 25.56 12.12
C ALA A 84 -31.46 25.11 13.45
N THR A 85 -32.14 23.96 13.47
CA THR A 85 -32.90 23.47 14.64
C THR A 85 -32.16 22.42 15.48
N VAL A 86 -31.05 21.85 14.98
CA VAL A 86 -30.38 20.69 15.60
C VAL A 86 -29.11 21.09 16.39
N SER A 87 -28.55 22.30 16.20
CA SER A 87 -27.16 22.56 16.61
C SER A 87 -26.91 22.88 18.09
N GLN A 88 -27.92 23.28 18.87
CA GLN A 88 -27.71 23.75 20.24
C GLN A 88 -27.64 22.61 21.28
N ASP A 89 -28.51 21.60 21.18
CA ASP A 89 -28.64 20.55 22.20
C ASP A 89 -27.45 19.57 22.23
N TYR A 90 -26.91 19.18 21.07
CA TYR A 90 -25.83 18.18 21.00
C TYR A 90 -24.45 18.70 21.45
N SER A 91 -24.20 20.01 21.35
CA SER A 91 -22.95 20.65 21.79
C SER A 91 -22.72 20.47 23.29
N ASP A 92 -23.79 20.49 24.08
CA ASP A 92 -23.73 20.33 25.54
C ASP A 92 -23.55 18.86 25.94
N HIS A 93 -23.85 17.91 25.06
CA HIS A 93 -23.70 16.48 25.33
C HIS A 93 -22.28 15.97 25.06
N ILE A 94 -21.61 16.41 23.99
CA ILE A 94 -20.26 15.90 23.66
C ILE A 94 -19.21 16.30 24.70
N ASN A 95 -19.33 17.51 25.25
CA ASN A 95 -18.42 17.99 26.29
C ASN A 95 -18.68 17.35 27.67
N LYS A 96 -19.78 16.59 27.84
CA LYS A 96 -20.02 15.78 29.05
C LYS A 96 -19.34 14.41 28.97
N LEU A 97 -18.87 13.98 27.79
CA LEU A 97 -18.16 12.71 27.64
C LEU A 97 -16.83 12.71 28.42
N PRO A 98 -16.42 11.58 29.01
CA PRO A 98 -15.11 11.45 29.64
C PRO A 98 -13.96 11.62 28.64
N ASP A 99 -12.79 12.07 29.11
CA ASP A 99 -11.59 12.26 28.29
C ASP A 99 -11.18 10.99 27.54
N CYS A 100 -11.32 9.81 28.16
CA CYS A 100 -10.98 8.55 27.52
C CYS A 100 -11.86 8.28 26.28
N ILE A 101 -13.15 8.64 26.32
CA ILE A 101 -14.06 8.48 25.18
C ILE A 101 -13.75 9.51 24.10
N LEU A 102 -13.52 10.78 24.47
CA LEU A 102 -13.11 11.82 23.51
C LEU A 102 -11.79 11.47 22.82
N LEU A 103 -10.82 10.89 23.54
CA LEU A 103 -9.58 10.41 22.95
C LEU A 103 -9.80 9.26 21.97
N GLN A 104 -10.78 8.36 22.21
CA GLN A 104 -11.13 7.33 21.22
C GLN A 104 -11.79 7.93 19.97
N VAL A 105 -12.60 8.98 20.13
CA VAL A 105 -13.14 9.74 18.99
C VAL A 105 -12.00 10.43 18.22
N PHE A 106 -11.10 11.13 18.90
CA PHE A 106 -9.96 11.82 18.28
C PHE A 106 -9.05 10.83 17.55
N ARG A 107 -8.85 9.63 18.10
CA ARG A 107 -8.14 8.51 17.43
C ARG A 107 -8.78 8.04 16.13
N ARG A 108 -9.96 8.52 15.74
CA ARG A 108 -10.56 8.27 14.41
C ARG A 108 -10.46 9.47 13.46
N LEU A 109 -10.06 10.64 13.96
CA LEU A 109 -9.93 11.87 13.18
C LEU A 109 -8.51 12.05 12.60
N HIS A 110 -8.36 12.85 11.55
CA HIS A 110 -7.06 13.05 10.92
C HIS A 110 -6.14 13.94 11.79
N PRO A 111 -4.81 13.67 11.86
CA PRO A 111 -3.90 14.48 12.68
C PRO A 111 -3.89 15.99 12.37
N LEU A 112 -4.16 16.38 11.12
CA LEU A 112 -4.33 17.80 10.77
C LEU A 112 -5.53 18.44 11.47
N ASP A 113 -6.60 17.69 11.71
CA ASP A 113 -7.77 18.18 12.42
C ASP A 113 -7.46 18.41 13.88
N PHE A 114 -6.48 17.70 14.45
CA PHE A 114 -6.01 17.95 15.81
C PHE A 114 -5.47 19.37 15.93
N VAL A 115 -4.70 19.82 14.93
CA VAL A 115 -4.07 21.15 14.90
C VAL A 115 -5.07 22.22 14.47
N HIS A 116 -5.74 22.03 13.33
CA HIS A 116 -6.50 23.09 12.67
C HIS A 116 -7.96 23.20 13.14
N SER A 117 -8.49 22.16 13.81
CA SER A 117 -9.90 22.12 14.19
C SER A 117 -10.06 21.91 15.69
N LEU A 118 -9.69 20.73 16.19
CA LEU A 118 -9.92 20.31 17.57
C LEU A 118 -9.20 21.19 18.59
N SER A 119 -7.96 21.60 18.30
CA SER A 119 -7.20 22.48 19.21
C SER A 119 -7.84 23.86 19.41
N LEU A 120 -8.73 24.26 18.48
CA LEU A 120 -9.39 25.57 18.47
C LEU A 120 -10.80 25.53 19.07
N VAL A 121 -11.34 24.34 19.37
CA VAL A 121 -12.71 24.18 19.90
C VAL A 121 -12.82 24.75 21.31
N CYS A 122 -12.00 24.26 22.25
CA CYS A 122 -11.96 24.76 23.62
C CYS A 122 -10.64 24.39 24.31
N LYS A 123 -10.39 24.96 25.50
CA LYS A 123 -9.17 24.69 26.30
C LYS A 123 -8.99 23.20 26.61
N ARG A 124 -10.08 22.48 26.93
CA ARG A 124 -10.03 21.04 27.23
C ARG A 124 -9.61 20.23 25.99
N TRP A 125 -10.20 20.51 24.83
CA TRP A 125 -9.83 19.81 23.59
C TRP A 125 -8.40 20.15 23.17
N ASN A 126 -7.95 21.39 23.37
CA ASN A 126 -6.57 21.80 23.17
C ASN A 126 -5.56 21.01 24.03
N LEU A 127 -5.93 20.66 25.26
CA LEU A 127 -5.11 19.79 26.11
C LEU A 127 -5.17 18.33 25.65
N LEU A 128 -6.35 17.83 25.31
CA LEU A 128 -6.54 16.44 24.87
C LEU A 128 -5.78 16.12 23.58
N VAL A 129 -5.75 17.04 22.60
CA VAL A 129 -4.98 16.82 21.37
C VAL A 129 -3.47 16.76 21.59
N GLN A 130 -2.96 17.18 22.75
CA GLN A 130 -1.55 17.07 23.10
C GLN A 130 -1.19 15.69 23.68
N TYR A 131 -2.18 14.81 23.85
CA TYR A 131 -1.95 13.47 24.36
C TYR A 131 -1.06 12.65 23.40
N ASN A 132 0.07 12.16 23.90
CA ASN A 132 1.08 11.43 23.11
C ASN A 132 0.49 10.27 22.29
N GLY A 133 -0.52 9.58 22.82
CA GLY A 133 -1.15 8.45 22.14
C GLY A 133 -1.97 8.79 20.90
N LEU A 134 -2.15 10.08 20.57
CA LEU A 134 -2.78 10.54 19.33
C LEU A 134 -1.78 10.70 18.18
N TRP A 135 -0.50 10.90 18.49
CA TRP A 135 0.55 11.22 17.51
C TRP A 135 1.43 10.02 17.19
N LYS A 136 0.88 8.80 17.20
CA LYS A 136 1.66 7.58 16.93
C LYS A 136 2.21 7.55 15.50
N ASP A 137 1.43 8.05 14.56
CA ASP A 137 1.67 7.97 13.12
C ASP A 137 1.64 9.38 12.54
N VAL A 138 2.81 9.95 12.19
CA VAL A 138 2.96 11.37 11.86
C VAL A 138 3.76 11.59 10.57
N ARG A 139 3.13 12.24 9.59
CA ARG A 139 3.74 12.59 8.30
C ARG A 139 3.90 14.09 8.29
N VAL A 140 5.11 14.53 8.00
CA VAL A 140 5.47 15.93 7.94
C VAL A 140 6.01 16.26 6.57
N THR A 141 5.62 17.42 6.05
CA THR A 141 6.22 17.97 4.83
C THR A 141 7.25 19.02 5.23
N ALA A 142 8.52 18.73 4.97
CA ALA A 142 9.63 19.66 5.09
C ALA A 142 9.64 20.61 3.90
N SER A 143 8.84 21.67 3.99
CA SER A 143 8.85 22.78 3.04
C SER A 143 9.85 23.86 3.40
N LYS A 144 10.29 24.64 2.40
CA LYS A 144 11.15 25.82 2.59
C LYS A 144 10.65 26.70 3.74
N GLN A 145 9.36 27.04 3.72
CA GLN A 145 8.73 27.83 4.78
C GLN A 145 8.77 27.13 6.15
N SER A 146 8.48 25.83 6.21
CA SER A 146 8.46 25.09 7.48
C SER A 146 9.84 24.97 8.14
N LEU A 147 10.89 24.92 7.32
CA LEU A 147 12.29 24.83 7.73
C LEU A 147 12.81 26.19 8.17
N GLU A 148 12.66 27.22 7.33
CA GLU A 148 13.11 28.59 7.61
C GLU A 148 12.44 29.20 8.84
N THR A 149 11.13 28.96 9.02
CA THR A 149 10.40 29.45 10.20
C THR A 149 10.65 28.62 11.46
N GLY A 150 11.34 27.48 11.36
CA GLY A 150 11.52 26.51 12.44
C GLY A 150 10.22 25.83 12.89
N ALA A 151 9.13 25.93 12.11
CA ALA A 151 7.84 25.34 12.44
C ALA A 151 7.93 23.81 12.56
N LEU A 152 8.67 23.17 11.64
CA LEU A 152 8.89 21.73 11.66
C LEU A 152 9.59 21.29 12.95
N ARG A 153 10.67 21.99 13.32
CA ARG A 153 11.43 21.72 14.55
C ARG A 153 10.57 21.85 15.80
N ARG A 154 9.79 22.93 15.92
CA ARG A 154 8.90 23.15 17.07
C ARG A 154 7.84 22.05 17.17
N PHE A 155 7.26 21.67 16.04
CA PHE A 155 6.28 20.59 15.99
C PHE A 155 6.90 19.26 16.43
N LEU A 156 7.98 18.81 15.79
CA LEU A 156 8.62 17.54 16.12
C LEU A 156 9.10 17.51 17.58
N THR A 157 9.62 18.62 18.10
CA THR A 157 10.02 18.73 19.51
C THR A 157 8.82 18.58 20.45
N LYS A 158 7.65 19.12 20.08
CA LYS A 158 6.43 19.04 20.90
C LYS A 158 5.88 17.62 20.99
N VAL A 159 5.94 16.84 19.90
CA VAL A 159 5.32 15.50 19.82
C VAL A 159 6.33 14.34 19.85
N ASN A 160 7.61 14.61 20.10
CA ASN A 160 8.70 13.63 19.96
C ASN A 160 8.53 12.33 20.74
N ASN A 161 7.86 12.38 21.90
CA ASN A 161 7.65 11.22 22.78
C ASN A 161 6.43 10.37 22.40
N GLY A 162 5.58 10.84 21.47
CA GLY A 162 4.39 10.12 21.02
C GLY A 162 4.60 9.34 19.72
N ILE A 163 5.52 9.79 18.88
CA ILE A 163 5.67 9.27 17.51
C ILE A 163 6.33 7.90 17.53
N LYS A 164 5.68 6.94 16.87
CA LYS A 164 6.18 5.59 16.57
C LYS A 164 6.57 5.45 15.09
N ARG A 165 5.76 6.02 14.20
CA ARG A 165 6.00 6.02 12.74
C ARG A 165 6.10 7.46 12.25
N LEU A 166 7.26 7.81 11.71
CA LEU A 166 7.55 9.14 11.19
C LEU A 166 7.85 9.05 9.70
N SER A 167 7.18 9.89 8.91
CA SER A 167 7.44 10.07 7.48
C SER A 167 7.79 11.52 7.25
N ILE A 168 8.96 11.78 6.68
CA ILE A 168 9.44 13.11 6.33
C ILE A 168 9.45 13.21 4.82
N ASP A 169 8.49 13.97 4.30
CA ASP A 169 8.37 14.27 2.88
C ASP A 169 9.00 15.63 2.60
N TYR A 170 9.86 15.72 1.59
CA TYR A 170 10.60 16.95 1.30
C TYR A 170 9.99 17.63 0.08
N SER A 171 9.66 18.92 0.22
CA SER A 171 9.11 19.67 -0.91
C SER A 171 10.23 20.37 -1.68
N PHE A 172 10.24 20.18 -3.00
CA PHE A 172 11.12 20.87 -3.96
C PHE A 172 11.44 22.33 -3.59
N GLY A 173 12.74 22.68 -3.53
CA GLY A 173 13.24 24.05 -3.36
C GLY A 173 13.82 24.44 -1.99
N ALA A 174 14.02 23.50 -1.08
CA ALA A 174 14.70 23.69 0.22
C ALA A 174 16.10 23.03 0.26
N GLN A 175 17.09 23.54 0.98
CA GLN A 175 18.36 22.79 1.09
C GLN A 175 18.20 21.58 2.03
N VAL A 176 18.69 20.40 1.63
CA VAL A 176 18.63 19.17 2.46
C VAL A 176 19.34 19.36 3.81
N SER A 177 20.38 20.19 3.83
CA SER A 177 21.12 20.58 5.06
C SER A 177 20.24 21.22 6.14
N LEU A 178 19.16 21.92 5.76
CA LEU A 178 18.24 22.53 6.71
C LEU A 178 17.39 21.49 7.46
N ILE A 179 17.19 20.30 6.88
CA ILE A 179 16.48 19.20 7.54
C ILE A 179 17.27 18.75 8.77
N THR A 180 18.61 18.67 8.67
CA THR A 180 19.50 18.33 9.79
C THR A 180 19.26 19.21 11.00
N GLY A 181 19.10 20.54 10.79
CA GLY A 181 18.79 21.51 11.84
C GLY A 181 17.34 21.46 12.36
N ALA A 182 16.41 20.92 11.56
CA ALA A 182 15.00 20.80 11.95
C ALA A 182 14.73 19.59 12.85
N LEU A 183 15.58 18.56 12.81
CA LEU A 183 15.42 17.37 13.64
C LEU A 183 15.74 17.67 15.12
N PRO A 184 14.90 17.20 16.07
CA PRO A 184 15.20 17.28 17.49
C PRO A 184 16.50 16.56 17.88
N LYS A 185 16.89 16.67 19.16
CA LYS A 185 18.07 15.96 19.66
C LYS A 185 17.85 14.44 19.71
N TYR A 186 16.68 14.02 20.16
CA TYR A 186 16.30 12.60 20.32
C TYR A 186 14.82 12.41 20.01
N MET A 187 14.51 11.29 19.34
CA MET A 187 13.17 10.79 19.02
C MET A 187 13.14 9.26 19.20
N ASN A 188 13.55 8.79 20.39
CA ASN A 188 13.77 7.38 20.68
C ASN A 188 12.50 6.51 20.66
N THR A 189 11.31 7.10 20.57
CA THR A 189 10.07 6.32 20.44
C THR A 189 9.81 5.84 19.03
N VAL A 190 10.44 6.48 18.02
CA VAL A 190 10.28 6.17 16.61
C VAL A 190 10.92 4.82 16.29
N THR A 191 10.11 3.90 15.78
CA THR A 191 10.54 2.56 15.34
C THR A 191 10.46 2.42 13.82
N LEU A 192 9.64 3.22 13.14
CA LEU A 192 9.61 3.32 11.68
C LEU A 192 9.93 4.74 11.24
N LEU A 193 10.97 4.87 10.42
CA LEU A 193 11.38 6.13 9.80
C LEU A 193 11.29 6.00 8.27
N ASP A 194 10.47 6.84 7.65
CA ASP A 194 10.31 6.93 6.21
C ASP A 194 10.83 8.28 5.69
N MET A 195 11.88 8.21 4.89
CA MET A 195 12.55 9.35 4.25
C MET A 195 12.44 9.26 2.72
N SER A 196 11.59 8.37 2.20
CA SER A 196 11.39 8.19 0.77
C SER A 196 10.72 9.39 0.08
N GLY A 197 10.20 10.38 0.81
CA GLY A 197 9.74 11.64 0.23
C GLY A 197 10.86 12.62 -0.13
N ILE A 198 12.13 12.30 0.18
CA ILE A 198 13.29 13.09 -0.26
C ILE A 198 13.65 12.66 -1.70
N GLU A 199 12.80 13.07 -2.65
CA GLU A 199 13.05 12.86 -4.08
C GLU A 199 14.22 13.76 -4.53
N GLY A 200 15.40 13.16 -4.69
CA GLY A 200 16.64 13.85 -5.06
C GLY A 200 16.67 14.25 -6.53
N PHE A 201 16.17 15.44 -6.85
CA PHE A 201 16.63 16.16 -8.04
C PHE A 201 17.81 17.05 -7.60
N GLY A 202 19.03 16.52 -7.61
CA GLY A 202 20.27 17.29 -7.42
C GLY A 202 21.01 17.13 -6.08
N GLU A 203 20.31 16.99 -4.96
CA GLU A 203 20.94 16.85 -3.62
C GLU A 203 20.65 15.46 -3.02
N GLY A 204 21.69 14.63 -2.85
CA GLY A 204 21.61 13.33 -2.17
C GLY A 204 21.59 13.46 -0.63
N ILE A 205 21.50 12.33 0.08
CA ILE A 205 21.67 12.30 1.54
C ILE A 205 23.10 12.74 1.88
N THR A 206 23.25 13.76 2.72
CA THR A 206 24.57 14.22 3.20
C THR A 206 25.05 13.42 4.41
N VAL A 207 26.38 13.44 4.63
CA VAL A 207 27.01 12.81 5.82
C VAL A 207 26.42 13.36 7.12
N ASP A 208 26.28 14.68 7.22
CA ASP A 208 25.73 15.35 8.40
C ASP A 208 24.27 14.95 8.69
N LEU A 209 23.44 14.87 7.64
CA LEU A 209 22.07 14.43 7.80
C LEU A 209 22.04 12.98 8.28
N TRP A 210 22.83 12.09 7.68
CA TRP A 210 22.84 10.69 8.05
C TRP A 210 23.30 10.46 9.50
N GLN A 211 24.38 11.13 9.93
CA GLN A 211 24.83 11.12 11.32
C GLN A 211 23.72 11.61 12.26
N LYS A 212 23.07 12.72 11.90
CA LYS A 212 21.95 13.25 12.68
C LYS A 212 20.78 12.27 12.78
N LEU A 213 20.48 11.51 11.74
CA LEU A 213 19.45 10.47 11.77
C LEU A 213 19.81 9.34 12.75
N ILE A 214 21.04 8.83 12.69
CA ILE A 214 21.53 7.78 13.60
C ILE A 214 21.44 8.25 15.07
N GLU A 215 21.86 9.48 15.36
CA GLU A 215 21.81 10.05 16.71
C GLU A 215 20.38 10.31 17.20
N CYS A 216 19.51 10.82 16.32
CA CYS A 216 18.15 11.19 16.67
C CYS A 216 17.26 9.96 16.89
N PHE A 217 17.44 8.91 16.08
CA PHE A 217 16.51 7.79 15.96
C PHE A 217 17.12 6.44 16.37
N THR A 218 17.45 6.32 17.66
CA THR A 218 18.21 5.17 18.22
C THR A 218 17.46 3.83 18.23
N ASN A 219 16.14 3.81 18.06
CA ASN A 219 15.29 2.62 18.14
C ASN A 219 14.59 2.25 16.83
N VAL A 220 15.09 2.76 15.69
CA VAL A 220 14.51 2.43 14.39
C VAL A 220 14.72 0.96 14.06
N GLU A 221 13.61 0.29 13.76
CA GLU A 221 13.50 -1.09 13.31
C GLU A 221 13.20 -1.16 11.82
N THR A 222 12.47 -0.16 11.28
CA THR A 222 12.15 -0.02 9.86
C THR A 222 12.67 1.29 9.31
N LEU A 223 13.52 1.22 8.29
CA LEU A 223 14.04 2.38 7.57
C LEU A 223 13.63 2.30 6.09
N ASN A 224 12.88 3.30 5.64
CA ASN A 224 12.48 3.44 4.25
C ASN A 224 13.18 4.64 3.59
N ILE A 225 14.02 4.34 2.61
CA ILE A 225 14.73 5.30 1.77
C ILE A 225 14.53 4.97 0.27
N ALA A 226 13.41 4.32 -0.06
CA ALA A 226 13.09 3.81 -1.41
C ALA A 226 13.26 4.84 -2.55
N ARG A 227 12.94 6.12 -2.29
CA ARG A 227 13.04 7.16 -3.33
C ARG A 227 14.23 8.10 -3.21
N THR A 228 15.08 7.92 -2.19
CA THR A 228 16.29 8.73 -2.07
C THR A 228 17.30 8.25 -3.09
N ASN A 229 18.05 9.19 -3.67
CA ASN A 229 19.23 8.82 -4.44
C ASN A 229 20.34 8.44 -3.46
N MET A 230 20.82 7.20 -3.55
CA MET A 230 21.85 6.66 -2.65
C MET A 230 23.25 7.17 -2.97
N LEU A 231 23.46 7.67 -4.21
CA LEU A 231 24.72 8.23 -4.64
C LEU A 231 24.55 9.75 -4.79
N PRO A 232 25.19 10.57 -3.91
CA PRO A 232 25.21 12.01 -4.12
C PRO A 232 25.89 12.33 -5.46
N LEU A 233 25.30 13.24 -6.23
CA LEU A 233 25.86 13.73 -7.50
C LEU A 233 27.24 14.40 -7.30
N ASP A 234 27.47 15.02 -6.14
CA ASP A 234 28.69 15.79 -5.81
C ASP A 234 29.39 15.32 -4.50
N GLY A 235 29.02 14.16 -3.94
CA GLY A 235 29.42 13.75 -2.58
C GLY A 235 30.33 12.52 -2.52
N ASP A 236 31.08 12.41 -1.42
CA ASP A 236 31.98 11.28 -1.16
C ASP A 236 31.16 10.03 -0.75
N VAL A 237 30.71 9.26 -1.75
CA VAL A 237 30.05 7.95 -1.57
C VAL A 237 30.87 7.04 -0.66
N PHE A 238 32.20 7.12 -0.72
CA PHE A 238 33.10 6.30 0.08
C PHE A 238 33.06 6.68 1.56
N ALA A 239 32.74 7.92 1.90
CA ALA A 239 32.52 8.35 3.29
C ALA A 239 31.14 7.90 3.82
N LEU A 240 30.12 7.80 2.95
CA LEU A 240 28.77 7.42 3.34
C LEU A 240 28.64 5.92 3.62
N ILE A 241 29.19 5.04 2.77
CA ILE A 241 29.02 3.58 2.92
C ILE A 241 29.41 3.08 4.33
N PRO A 242 30.55 3.45 4.94
CA PRO A 242 30.89 3.08 6.30
C PRO A 242 29.94 3.63 7.36
N LEU A 243 29.29 4.77 7.12
CA LEU A 243 28.27 5.34 8.00
C LEU A 243 26.92 4.64 7.85
N PHE A 244 26.54 4.21 6.64
CA PHE A 244 25.33 3.44 6.38
C PHE A 244 25.38 2.09 7.09
N PHE A 245 26.47 1.35 6.91
CA PHE A 245 26.60 -0.05 7.33
C PHE A 245 27.51 -0.27 8.54
N GLY A 246 27.94 0.82 9.19
CA GLY A 246 28.79 0.76 10.37
C GLY A 246 28.09 0.11 11.58
N GLU A 247 28.89 -0.38 12.53
CA GLU A 247 28.40 -1.08 13.73
C GLU A 247 27.44 -0.25 14.59
N ASN A 248 27.56 1.08 14.54
CA ASN A 248 26.71 2.00 15.29
C ASN A 248 25.46 2.45 14.53
N SER A 249 25.39 2.20 13.23
CA SER A 249 24.27 2.61 12.37
C SER A 249 23.05 1.72 12.65
N PHE A 250 21.91 2.36 12.94
CA PHE A 250 20.59 1.73 13.10
C PHE A 250 20.63 0.33 13.75
N ARG A 251 21.15 0.23 14.98
CA ARG A 251 21.45 -1.06 15.64
C ARG A 251 20.26 -2.01 15.79
N LYS A 252 19.03 -1.51 15.75
CA LYS A 252 17.79 -2.30 15.87
C LYS A 252 17.11 -2.59 14.53
N ILE A 253 17.72 -2.21 13.42
CA ILE A 253 17.09 -2.38 12.11
C ILE A 253 16.82 -3.85 11.80
N ARG A 254 15.60 -4.11 11.36
CA ARG A 254 15.10 -5.40 10.88
C ARG A 254 14.53 -5.29 9.48
N ARG A 255 14.14 -4.10 9.06
CA ARG A 255 13.41 -3.88 7.81
C ARG A 255 14.04 -2.72 7.06
N PHE A 256 14.62 -3.02 5.91
CA PHE A 256 15.37 -2.05 5.12
C PHE A 256 14.80 -1.98 3.70
N ILE A 257 14.35 -0.78 3.31
CA ILE A 257 13.81 -0.51 1.97
C ILE A 257 14.69 0.55 1.33
N CYS A 258 15.45 0.16 0.32
CA CYS A 258 16.49 0.99 -0.28
C CYS A 258 16.16 1.37 -1.72
N GLY A 259 16.46 2.61 -2.08
CA GLY A 259 16.23 3.14 -3.42
C GLY A 259 17.28 2.76 -4.44
N SER A 260 17.18 3.41 -5.60
CA SER A 260 18.04 3.20 -6.77
C SER A 260 19.40 3.90 -6.63
N PHE A 261 20.38 3.39 -7.39
CA PHE A 261 21.71 3.95 -7.58
C PHE A 261 21.85 4.83 -8.83
N TYR A 262 20.75 5.31 -9.42
CA TYR A 262 20.83 6.23 -10.57
C TYR A 262 21.44 7.58 -10.18
N PRO A 263 22.34 8.08 -11.02
CA PRO A 263 22.16 9.40 -11.59
C PRO A 263 21.90 9.28 -13.09
N PHE A 264 21.19 10.26 -13.62
CA PHE A 264 20.92 10.41 -15.04
C PHE A 264 22.20 10.52 -15.88
N GLU A 265 23.36 10.74 -15.24
CA GLU A 265 24.69 10.76 -15.83
C GLU A 265 25.65 10.01 -14.89
N ILE A 266 26.27 8.96 -15.41
CA ILE A 266 27.04 7.87 -14.79
C ILE A 266 27.93 8.25 -13.58
N PRO A 267 27.84 7.52 -12.45
CA PRO A 267 28.96 7.08 -11.63
C PRO A 267 29.27 5.65 -12.06
N GLU A 268 30.53 5.37 -12.32
CA GLU A 268 30.97 4.05 -12.77
C GLU A 268 30.44 2.90 -11.86
N PRO A 269 30.26 1.68 -12.39
CA PRO A 269 29.89 0.45 -11.65
C PRO A 269 30.43 0.27 -10.22
N PRO A 270 31.67 0.68 -9.85
CA PRO A 270 32.20 0.54 -8.48
C PRO A 270 31.29 1.01 -7.34
N ALA A 271 30.50 2.07 -7.50
CA ALA A 271 29.75 2.63 -6.37
C ALA A 271 28.60 1.71 -5.90
N GLN A 272 27.84 1.16 -6.86
CA GLN A 272 26.78 0.18 -6.57
C GLN A 272 27.39 -1.11 -6.01
N GLU A 273 28.45 -1.62 -6.63
CA GLU A 273 29.14 -2.83 -6.17
C GLU A 273 29.65 -2.68 -4.74
N LEU A 274 30.29 -1.56 -4.41
CA LEU A 274 30.77 -1.28 -3.05
C LEU A 274 29.63 -1.19 -2.05
N PHE A 275 28.53 -0.54 -2.42
CA PHE A 275 27.35 -0.45 -1.55
C PHE A 275 26.73 -1.82 -1.30
N LEU A 276 26.48 -2.60 -2.35
CA LEU A 276 25.91 -3.94 -2.24
C LEU A 276 26.87 -4.86 -1.46
N SER A 277 28.16 -4.81 -1.74
CA SER A 277 29.19 -5.55 -0.99
C SER A 277 29.18 -5.21 0.50
N ALA A 278 29.00 -3.93 0.86
CA ALA A 278 28.87 -3.50 2.24
C ALA A 278 27.55 -3.96 2.86
N LEU A 279 26.44 -3.89 2.13
CA LEU A 279 25.13 -4.39 2.56
C LEU A 279 25.18 -5.89 2.85
N TRP A 280 25.77 -6.71 1.97
CA TRP A 280 25.88 -8.15 2.17
C TRP A 280 26.74 -8.53 3.36
N ARG A 281 27.63 -7.63 3.81
CA ARG A 281 28.43 -7.80 5.03
C ARG A 281 27.78 -7.17 6.26
N TRP A 282 26.63 -6.51 6.10
CA TRP A 282 26.00 -5.79 7.19
C TRP A 282 25.45 -6.76 8.22
N ASN A 283 26.10 -6.80 9.38
CA ASN A 283 25.73 -7.70 10.46
C ASN A 283 24.51 -7.16 11.23
N ARG A 284 23.34 -7.29 10.62
CA ARG A 284 22.02 -6.98 11.18
C ARG A 284 21.08 -8.15 10.89
N PRO A 285 20.15 -8.50 11.78
CA PRO A 285 19.17 -9.56 11.53
C PRO A 285 18.00 -9.01 10.71
N LEU A 286 18.24 -8.72 9.43
CA LEU A 286 17.18 -8.22 8.55
C LEU A 286 16.12 -9.30 8.33
N GLU A 287 14.88 -8.96 8.66
CA GLU A 287 13.67 -9.73 8.37
C GLU A 287 13.09 -9.35 7.00
N LEU A 288 13.43 -8.14 6.54
CA LEU A 288 12.98 -7.60 5.27
C LEU A 288 14.03 -6.79 4.54
N LEU A 289 14.18 -7.10 3.26
CA LEU A 289 14.98 -6.33 2.33
C LEU A 289 14.17 -6.03 1.07
N SER A 290 14.21 -4.79 0.62
CA SER A 290 13.43 -4.34 -0.53
C SER A 290 14.18 -3.33 -1.38
N PHE A 291 14.22 -3.60 -2.68
CA PHE A 291 14.75 -2.76 -3.75
C PHE A 291 13.63 -2.44 -4.76
N PRO A 292 12.77 -1.42 -4.48
CA PRO A 292 11.69 -1.00 -5.37
C PRO A 292 12.09 -0.47 -6.74
N ARG A 293 13.36 -0.11 -6.92
CA ARG A 293 13.84 0.53 -8.14
C ARG A 293 15.15 -0.11 -8.56
N ASN A 294 15.33 -0.25 -9.87
CA ASN A 294 16.40 -0.96 -10.58
C ASN A 294 17.72 -1.00 -9.79
N VAL A 295 17.91 -2.13 -9.11
CA VAL A 295 19.21 -2.64 -8.68
C VAL A 295 19.40 -3.91 -9.51
N ARG A 296 20.61 -4.12 -10.00
CA ARG A 296 20.96 -5.32 -10.77
C ARG A 296 22.02 -6.09 -10.03
N GLU A 297 21.99 -7.40 -10.23
CA GLU A 297 22.88 -8.37 -9.62
C GLU A 297 22.74 -8.41 -8.10
N TYR A 298 22.42 -9.60 -7.57
CA TYR A 298 22.31 -9.80 -6.12
C TYR A 298 23.36 -10.78 -5.58
N PRO A 299 24.65 -10.69 -5.98
CA PRO A 299 25.64 -11.68 -5.61
C PRO A 299 25.86 -11.63 -4.11
N GLY A 300 25.64 -12.76 -3.44
CA GLY A 300 25.95 -12.91 -2.02
C GLY A 300 24.83 -12.54 -1.05
N ILE A 301 23.62 -12.18 -1.50
CA ILE A 301 22.47 -12.04 -0.59
C ILE A 301 22.21 -13.32 0.21
N SER A 302 22.38 -14.50 -0.41
CA SER A 302 22.25 -15.80 0.28
C SER A 302 23.36 -16.09 1.29
N LYS A 303 24.50 -15.40 1.18
CA LYS A 303 25.66 -15.53 2.09
C LYS A 303 25.70 -14.42 3.14
N ALA A 304 24.77 -13.47 3.09
CA ALA A 304 24.73 -12.35 4.01
C ALA A 304 24.39 -12.82 5.44
N PRO A 305 24.86 -12.14 6.50
CA PRO A 305 24.53 -12.49 7.89
C PRO A 305 23.03 -12.53 8.20
N PHE A 306 22.20 -11.83 7.42
CA PHE A 306 20.75 -11.83 7.54
C PHE A 306 20.02 -12.87 6.68
N ALA A 307 20.72 -13.66 5.87
CA ALA A 307 20.07 -14.60 4.95
C ALA A 307 19.08 -15.53 5.69
N GLU A 308 19.45 -16.00 6.89
CA GLU A 308 18.61 -16.87 7.71
C GLU A 308 17.43 -16.14 8.38
N THR A 309 17.57 -14.83 8.66
CA THR A 309 16.49 -14.05 9.29
C THR A 309 15.51 -13.48 8.29
N LEU A 310 15.87 -13.45 7.01
CA LEU A 310 15.09 -12.82 5.96
C LEU A 310 13.79 -13.60 5.68
N THR A 311 12.67 -12.91 5.81
CA THR A 311 11.32 -13.48 5.57
C THR A 311 10.57 -12.78 4.44
N VAL A 312 11.04 -11.60 4.02
CA VAL A 312 10.44 -10.84 2.93
C VAL A 312 11.54 -10.27 2.04
N LEU A 313 11.44 -10.55 0.74
CA LEU A 313 12.37 -10.06 -0.27
C LEU A 313 11.64 -9.48 -1.46
N HIS A 314 11.93 -8.22 -1.77
CA HIS A 314 11.33 -7.50 -2.90
C HIS A 314 12.40 -6.96 -3.83
N LEU A 315 12.41 -7.42 -5.08
CA LEU A 315 13.36 -7.03 -6.10
C LEU A 315 12.60 -6.54 -7.33
N SER A 316 12.85 -5.33 -7.81
CA SER A 316 12.09 -4.73 -8.93
C SER A 316 12.60 -5.10 -10.32
N ASP A 317 13.83 -5.62 -10.42
CA ASP A 317 14.50 -5.95 -11.67
C ASP A 317 15.35 -7.22 -11.44
N VAL A 318 14.95 -8.35 -12.02
CA VAL A 318 15.64 -9.65 -11.90
C VAL A 318 15.75 -10.27 -13.28
N GLN A 319 16.92 -10.09 -13.90
CA GLN A 319 17.13 -10.40 -15.30
C GLN A 319 18.02 -11.63 -15.53
N GLU A 320 18.82 -12.03 -14.53
CA GLU A 320 19.82 -13.09 -14.69
C GLU A 320 19.40 -14.38 -13.99
N GLU A 321 19.77 -15.53 -14.55
CA GLU A 321 19.47 -16.84 -13.96
C GLU A 321 20.16 -17.04 -12.60
N ASP A 322 21.39 -16.52 -12.46
CA ASP A 322 22.16 -16.57 -11.21
C ASP A 322 21.43 -15.85 -10.06
N ASP A 323 20.71 -14.75 -10.35
CA ASP A 323 19.90 -14.06 -9.35
C ASP A 323 18.81 -14.99 -8.79
N PHE A 324 18.11 -15.73 -9.66
CA PHE A 324 17.10 -16.70 -9.22
C PHE A 324 17.72 -17.81 -8.37
N MET A 325 18.88 -18.32 -8.75
CA MET A 325 19.57 -19.35 -7.97
C MET A 325 19.83 -18.88 -6.54
N VAL A 326 20.42 -17.69 -6.39
CA VAL A 326 20.74 -17.11 -5.07
C VAL A 326 19.46 -16.80 -4.28
N ILE A 327 18.40 -16.29 -4.90
CA ILE A 327 17.10 -16.04 -4.25
C ILE A 327 16.49 -17.35 -3.71
N THR A 328 16.61 -18.45 -4.44
CA THR A 328 16.01 -19.74 -4.05
C THR A 328 16.73 -20.44 -2.89
N GLU A 329 17.91 -19.95 -2.49
CA GLU A 329 18.61 -20.39 -1.28
C GLU A 329 17.99 -19.80 0.01
N LEU A 330 17.17 -18.75 -0.10
CA LEU A 330 16.56 -18.04 1.02
C LEU A 330 15.29 -18.76 1.52
N ILE A 331 15.44 -19.96 2.07
CA ILE A 331 14.34 -20.88 2.41
C ILE A 331 13.35 -20.38 3.48
N ASN A 332 13.69 -19.32 4.21
CA ASN A 332 12.85 -18.74 5.27
C ASN A 332 11.87 -17.67 4.76
N LEU A 333 11.88 -17.38 3.45
CA LEU A 333 10.98 -16.42 2.83
C LEU A 333 9.51 -16.85 2.98
N LYS A 334 8.71 -15.90 3.46
CA LYS A 334 7.24 -15.94 3.50
C LYS A 334 6.61 -15.05 2.44
N GLU A 335 7.39 -14.10 1.93
CA GLU A 335 6.98 -13.23 0.84
C GLU A 335 8.12 -12.96 -0.12
N LEU A 336 7.80 -13.13 -1.40
CA LEU A 336 8.70 -12.87 -2.49
C LEU A 336 8.00 -12.01 -3.55
N PHE A 337 8.59 -10.86 -3.86
CA PHE A 337 8.21 -10.03 -5.00
C PHE A 337 9.39 -9.94 -5.96
N LEU A 338 9.17 -10.32 -7.21
CA LEU A 338 10.13 -10.19 -8.30
C LEU A 338 9.50 -9.41 -9.46
N GLY A 339 10.14 -8.32 -9.86
CA GLY A 339 9.75 -7.49 -11.00
C GLY A 339 10.79 -7.53 -12.13
N GLY A 340 10.37 -7.11 -13.34
CA GLY A 340 11.27 -6.98 -14.48
C GLY A 340 11.94 -8.32 -14.84
N LEU A 341 11.12 -9.37 -14.96
CA LEU A 341 11.60 -10.75 -14.98
C LEU A 341 12.02 -11.20 -16.38
N LEU A 342 13.26 -11.68 -16.52
CA LEU A 342 13.76 -12.33 -17.74
C LEU A 342 14.31 -13.74 -17.44
N GLY A 343 13.53 -14.56 -16.73
CA GLY A 343 13.90 -15.94 -16.40
C GLY A 343 13.47 -16.98 -17.44
N ILE A 344 13.87 -18.23 -17.20
CA ILE A 344 13.45 -19.44 -17.93
C ILE A 344 12.73 -20.41 -16.98
N ASP A 345 12.07 -21.44 -17.50
CA ASP A 345 11.32 -22.40 -16.68
C ASP A 345 12.15 -23.03 -15.54
N HIS A 346 13.47 -23.21 -15.73
CA HIS A 346 14.37 -23.70 -14.69
C HIS A 346 14.39 -22.79 -13.44
N SER A 347 14.28 -21.48 -13.63
CA SER A 347 14.20 -20.50 -12.56
C SER A 347 12.93 -20.69 -11.70
N LEU A 348 11.81 -21.11 -12.31
CA LEU A 348 10.56 -21.39 -11.59
C LEU A 348 10.64 -22.66 -10.73
N VAL A 349 11.40 -23.67 -11.17
CA VAL A 349 11.61 -24.91 -10.40
C VAL A 349 12.26 -24.61 -9.05
N GLY A 350 13.23 -23.70 -9.02
CA GLY A 350 13.90 -23.28 -7.79
C GLY A 350 12.93 -22.67 -6.76
N ILE A 351 11.89 -21.95 -7.20
CA ILE A 351 10.90 -21.31 -6.31
C ILE A 351 10.13 -22.34 -5.48
N LYS A 352 9.96 -23.58 -5.96
CA LYS A 352 9.32 -24.65 -5.18
C LYS A 352 10.05 -24.97 -3.87
N LYS A 353 11.35 -24.70 -3.78
CA LYS A 353 12.13 -24.86 -2.53
C LYS A 353 11.66 -23.92 -1.43
N LEU A 354 11.01 -22.80 -1.79
CA LEU A 354 10.52 -21.79 -0.87
C LEU A 354 9.13 -22.18 -0.31
N SER A 355 9.10 -23.31 0.41
CA SER A 355 7.86 -23.92 0.93
C SER A 355 7.15 -23.13 2.04
N ASN A 356 7.75 -22.05 2.51
CA ASN A 356 7.18 -21.13 3.51
C ASN A 356 6.46 -19.93 2.89
N LEU A 357 6.48 -19.79 1.56
CA LEU A 357 5.83 -18.67 0.88
C LEU A 357 4.32 -18.66 1.14
N VAL A 358 3.88 -17.50 1.60
CA VAL A 358 2.47 -17.10 1.75
C VAL A 358 2.10 -16.07 0.69
N HIS A 359 3.09 -15.29 0.22
CA HIS A 359 2.95 -14.28 -0.82
C HIS A 359 3.96 -14.54 -1.94
N LEU A 360 3.48 -14.61 -3.18
CA LEU A 360 4.31 -14.70 -4.36
C LEU A 360 3.82 -13.71 -5.41
N HIS A 361 4.66 -12.74 -5.75
CA HIS A 361 4.32 -11.69 -6.70
C HIS A 361 5.36 -11.63 -7.83
N PHE A 362 4.91 -11.89 -9.06
CA PHE A 362 5.65 -11.68 -10.29
C PHE A 362 5.05 -10.51 -11.06
N ASN A 363 5.90 -9.56 -11.46
CA ASN A 363 5.49 -8.40 -12.23
C ASN A 363 6.34 -8.25 -13.48
N GLY A 364 5.71 -8.32 -14.65
CA GLY A 364 6.39 -8.13 -15.93
C GLY A 364 7.25 -9.35 -16.30
N CYS A 365 6.61 -10.49 -16.52
CA CYS A 365 7.25 -11.67 -17.13
C CYS A 365 7.46 -11.51 -18.64
N GLY A 366 6.78 -10.53 -19.26
CA GLY A 366 7.04 -10.05 -20.63
C GLY A 366 6.74 -11.08 -21.73
N GLU A 367 6.66 -10.61 -22.98
CA GLU A 367 6.60 -11.50 -24.16
C GLU A 367 7.98 -12.11 -24.45
N ASP A 368 9.04 -11.37 -24.12
CA ASP A 368 10.44 -11.72 -24.36
C ASP A 368 11.03 -12.66 -23.29
N GLY A 369 10.29 -12.92 -22.20
CA GLY A 369 10.71 -13.83 -21.14
C GLY A 369 10.78 -15.29 -21.62
N GLY A 370 11.55 -16.12 -20.93
CA GLY A 370 11.69 -17.55 -21.22
C GLY A 370 10.66 -18.46 -20.54
N PHE A 371 9.76 -17.90 -19.71
CA PHE A 371 8.73 -18.69 -19.04
C PHE A 371 7.69 -19.22 -20.02
N THR A 372 7.29 -20.47 -19.85
CA THR A 372 6.28 -21.14 -20.66
C THR A 372 5.07 -21.55 -19.82
N ASP A 373 3.95 -21.87 -20.46
CA ASP A 373 2.79 -22.46 -19.80
C ASP A 373 3.18 -23.74 -19.03
N SER A 374 4.04 -24.58 -19.59
CA SER A 374 4.54 -25.80 -18.92
C SER A 374 5.38 -25.47 -17.68
N GLY A 375 6.15 -24.38 -17.71
CA GLY A 375 6.88 -23.87 -16.54
C GLY A 375 5.95 -23.45 -15.41
N PHE A 376 4.87 -22.71 -15.72
CA PHE A 376 3.87 -22.33 -14.73
C PHE A 376 3.04 -23.51 -14.22
N VAL A 377 2.67 -24.45 -15.11
CA VAL A 377 2.04 -25.72 -14.71
C VAL A 377 2.94 -26.43 -13.71
N SER A 378 4.21 -26.63 -14.06
CA SER A 378 5.19 -27.24 -13.18
C SER A 378 5.27 -26.49 -11.87
N LEU A 379 5.39 -25.16 -11.86
CA LEU A 379 5.45 -24.35 -10.64
C LEU A 379 4.30 -24.67 -9.67
N PHE A 380 3.05 -24.68 -10.14
CA PHE A 380 1.88 -24.84 -9.27
C PHE A 380 1.47 -26.29 -9.01
N GLU A 381 2.02 -27.27 -9.74
CA GLU A 381 1.76 -28.68 -9.47
C GLU A 381 2.40 -29.13 -8.16
N LEU A 382 1.59 -29.79 -7.32
CA LEU A 382 2.08 -30.51 -6.15
C LEU A 382 2.87 -31.74 -6.62
N PRO A 383 4.00 -32.08 -5.98
CA PRO A 383 4.66 -33.36 -6.22
C PRO A 383 3.76 -34.52 -5.76
N GLU A 384 3.95 -35.70 -6.35
CA GLU A 384 3.11 -36.90 -6.09
C GLU A 384 3.14 -37.40 -4.63
N ALA A 385 4.06 -36.90 -3.80
CA ALA A 385 4.17 -37.26 -2.39
C ALA A 385 3.26 -36.38 -1.52
N ASP A 386 2.35 -37.02 -0.77
CA ASP A 386 1.39 -36.42 0.18
C ASP A 386 2.06 -35.77 1.42
N GLU A 387 2.93 -34.77 1.22
CA GLU A 387 3.46 -33.99 2.34
C GLU A 387 2.64 -32.70 2.53
N LYS A 388 2.00 -32.59 3.70
CA LYS A 388 1.33 -31.37 4.16
C LYS A 388 2.35 -30.30 4.57
N ASN A 389 3.17 -29.81 3.65
CA ASN A 389 4.00 -28.61 3.88
C ASN A 389 4.74 -28.10 2.63
N ILE A 390 4.27 -28.40 1.42
CA ILE A 390 4.99 -28.11 0.17
C ILE A 390 4.43 -26.86 -0.50
N PHE A 391 5.25 -26.14 -1.23
CA PHE A 391 4.79 -25.15 -2.20
C PHE A 391 3.85 -25.81 -3.24
N PRO A 392 2.70 -25.20 -3.63
CA PRO A 392 2.20 -23.87 -3.28
C PRO A 392 1.14 -23.84 -2.15
N SER A 393 0.98 -24.91 -1.36
CA SER A 393 -0.19 -25.10 -0.46
C SER A 393 -0.42 -24.01 0.60
N LYS A 394 0.60 -23.21 0.94
CA LYS A 394 0.52 -22.09 1.89
C LYS A 394 0.22 -20.73 1.24
N LEU A 395 0.18 -20.64 -0.09
CA LEU A 395 -0.05 -19.37 -0.77
C LEU A 395 -1.44 -18.83 -0.43
N LYS A 396 -1.46 -17.59 0.05
CA LYS A 396 -2.66 -16.81 0.32
C LYS A 396 -2.78 -15.60 -0.60
N HIS A 397 -1.65 -15.12 -1.12
CA HIS A 397 -1.58 -13.91 -1.92
C HIS A 397 -0.71 -14.15 -3.15
N LEU A 398 -1.31 -14.06 -4.33
CA LEU A 398 -0.66 -14.33 -5.59
C LEU A 398 -0.90 -13.18 -6.57
N LYS A 399 0.20 -12.64 -7.09
CA LYS A 399 0.18 -11.63 -8.13
C LYS A 399 1.02 -12.14 -9.30
N LEU A 400 0.39 -12.30 -10.46
CA LEU A 400 1.02 -12.68 -11.72
C LEU A 400 0.58 -11.64 -12.74
N VAL A 401 1.37 -10.58 -12.94
CA VAL A 401 1.01 -9.49 -13.84
C VAL A 401 1.83 -9.56 -15.12
N ASP A 402 1.14 -9.46 -16.25
CA ASP A 402 1.73 -9.50 -17.59
C ASP A 402 2.59 -10.78 -17.80
N CYS A 403 2.05 -11.91 -17.35
CA CYS A 403 2.56 -13.26 -17.58
C CYS A 403 1.90 -13.85 -18.84
N TYR A 404 2.26 -13.34 -20.02
CA TYR A 404 1.57 -13.60 -21.29
C TYR A 404 1.46 -15.09 -21.70
N ARG A 405 2.39 -15.94 -21.22
CA ARG A 405 2.37 -17.40 -21.47
C ARG A 405 1.68 -18.23 -20.39
N LEU A 406 0.99 -17.59 -19.45
CA LEU A 406 0.14 -18.26 -18.45
C LEU A 406 -1.20 -18.62 -19.13
N TYR A 407 -1.37 -19.89 -19.51
CA TYR A 407 -2.57 -20.36 -20.22
C TYR A 407 -3.53 -21.12 -19.29
N GLU A 408 -4.60 -21.65 -19.88
CA GLU A 408 -5.65 -22.40 -19.18
C GLU A 408 -5.10 -23.55 -18.31
N ARG A 409 -4.08 -24.30 -18.79
CA ARG A 409 -3.52 -25.43 -18.04
C ARG A 409 -2.85 -24.97 -16.75
N ALA A 410 -2.05 -23.91 -16.81
CA ALA A 410 -1.42 -23.33 -15.63
C ALA A 410 -2.44 -22.73 -14.67
N ALA A 411 -3.48 -22.04 -15.18
CA ALA A 411 -4.59 -21.54 -14.37
C ALA A 411 -5.32 -22.69 -13.65
N GLY A 412 -5.55 -23.81 -14.32
CA GLY A 412 -6.12 -25.01 -13.71
C GLY A 412 -5.22 -25.63 -12.63
N ALA A 413 -3.91 -25.70 -12.85
CA ALA A 413 -2.96 -26.19 -11.84
C ALA A 413 -2.94 -25.27 -10.60
N LEU A 414 -2.92 -23.95 -10.80
CA LEU A 414 -3.04 -22.93 -9.76
C LEU A 414 -4.34 -23.12 -8.97
N ALA A 415 -5.48 -23.18 -9.66
CA ALA A 415 -6.79 -23.27 -9.02
C ALA A 415 -6.93 -24.54 -8.17
N ARG A 416 -6.42 -25.69 -8.64
CA ARG A 416 -6.51 -26.97 -7.92
C ARG A 416 -5.60 -27.05 -6.69
N ASN A 417 -4.42 -26.42 -6.74
CA ASN A 417 -3.37 -26.61 -5.73
C ASN A 417 -3.19 -25.42 -4.76
N CYS A 418 -3.77 -24.26 -5.06
CA CYS A 418 -3.65 -23.04 -4.25
C CYS A 418 -4.97 -22.68 -3.54
N LEU A 419 -5.61 -23.66 -2.88
CA LEU A 419 -6.98 -23.52 -2.33
C LEU A 419 -7.12 -22.50 -1.19
N ALA A 420 -6.01 -22.10 -0.56
CA ALA A 420 -5.98 -21.10 0.51
C ALA A 420 -5.83 -19.65 0.01
N LEU A 421 -5.90 -19.42 -1.32
CA LEU A 421 -5.76 -18.08 -1.89
C LEU A 421 -6.90 -17.16 -1.44
N GLU A 422 -6.52 -16.06 -0.79
CA GLU A 422 -7.41 -14.99 -0.34
C GLU A 422 -7.35 -13.79 -1.30
N SER A 423 -6.23 -13.60 -2.01
CA SER A 423 -5.99 -12.44 -2.87
C SER A 423 -5.31 -12.87 -4.17
N LEU A 424 -5.98 -12.64 -5.30
CA LEU A 424 -5.46 -13.00 -6.62
C LEU A 424 -5.47 -11.81 -7.57
N ASN A 425 -4.30 -11.49 -8.13
CA ASN A 425 -4.15 -10.51 -9.19
C ASN A 425 -3.48 -11.17 -10.40
N ILE A 426 -4.23 -11.32 -11.47
CA ILE A 426 -3.78 -11.96 -12.73
C ILE A 426 -3.90 -10.98 -13.91
N SER A 427 -3.87 -9.67 -13.64
CA SER A 427 -4.09 -8.65 -14.66
C SER A 427 -3.08 -8.78 -15.82
N GLY A 428 -3.56 -8.60 -17.05
CA GLY A 428 -2.75 -8.74 -18.26
C GLY A 428 -2.58 -10.17 -18.78
N ASN A 429 -3.09 -11.19 -18.08
CA ASN A 429 -2.97 -12.60 -18.49
C ASN A 429 -4.16 -13.04 -19.36
N CYS A 430 -4.38 -12.37 -20.50
CA CYS A 430 -5.51 -12.64 -21.39
C CYS A 430 -5.54 -14.09 -21.92
N SER A 431 -4.38 -14.73 -22.01
CA SER A 431 -4.21 -16.09 -22.54
C SER A 431 -4.74 -17.21 -21.61
N ILE A 432 -5.14 -16.89 -20.38
CA ILE A 432 -5.83 -17.83 -19.47
C ILE A 432 -7.15 -18.32 -20.09
N GLY A 433 -7.82 -17.44 -20.85
CA GLY A 433 -9.11 -17.72 -21.47
C GLY A 433 -10.26 -17.91 -20.48
N GLU A 434 -11.45 -18.14 -21.02
CA GLU A 434 -12.69 -18.26 -20.26
C GLU A 434 -12.74 -19.49 -19.34
N SER A 435 -12.29 -20.63 -19.86
CA SER A 435 -12.30 -21.89 -19.13
C SER A 435 -11.34 -21.83 -17.93
N GLY A 436 -10.16 -21.24 -18.11
CA GLY A 436 -9.21 -21.01 -17.04
C GLY A 436 -9.76 -20.09 -15.96
N LEU A 437 -10.41 -18.99 -16.34
CA LEU A 437 -11.05 -18.08 -15.38
C LEU A 437 -12.24 -18.72 -14.67
N SER A 438 -13.06 -19.50 -15.37
CA SER A 438 -14.19 -20.24 -14.77
C SER A 438 -13.68 -21.22 -13.72
N THR A 439 -12.61 -21.96 -14.04
CA THR A 439 -11.96 -22.88 -13.09
C THR A 439 -11.48 -22.16 -11.82
N ILE A 440 -10.91 -20.96 -11.96
CA ILE A 440 -10.49 -20.12 -10.82
C ILE A 440 -11.70 -19.73 -9.95
N VAL A 441 -12.76 -19.21 -10.57
CA VAL A 441 -13.99 -18.75 -9.87
C VAL A 441 -14.69 -19.90 -9.16
N GLU A 442 -14.73 -21.09 -9.77
CA GLU A 442 -15.41 -22.27 -9.22
C GLU A 442 -14.61 -22.95 -8.09
N THR A 443 -13.29 -22.80 -8.06
CA THR A 443 -12.43 -23.55 -7.14
C THR A 443 -11.92 -22.73 -5.95
N LEU A 444 -11.55 -21.46 -6.15
CA LEU A 444 -10.85 -20.65 -5.13
C LEU A 444 -11.81 -19.93 -4.18
N ARG A 445 -12.49 -20.70 -3.33
CA ARG A 445 -13.59 -20.21 -2.47
C ARG A 445 -13.17 -19.21 -1.37
N GLU A 446 -11.89 -19.19 -1.01
CA GLU A 446 -11.33 -18.28 0.01
C GLU A 446 -11.02 -16.87 -0.53
N LEU A 447 -11.20 -16.63 -1.84
CA LEU A 447 -10.89 -15.34 -2.45
C LEU A 447 -11.74 -14.21 -1.87
N ARG A 448 -11.06 -13.15 -1.46
CA ARG A 448 -11.58 -11.86 -0.99
C ARG A 448 -11.38 -10.75 -2.01
N PHE A 449 -10.33 -10.88 -2.81
CA PHE A 449 -9.95 -9.97 -3.88
C PHE A 449 -9.60 -10.72 -5.16
N LEU A 450 -10.16 -10.27 -6.28
CA LEU A 450 -9.83 -10.74 -7.63
C LEU A 450 -9.60 -9.54 -8.56
N ASN A 451 -8.45 -9.52 -9.23
CA ASN A 451 -8.15 -8.55 -10.27
C ASN A 451 -7.85 -9.24 -11.60
N ILE A 452 -8.71 -8.96 -12.58
CA ILE A 452 -8.61 -9.43 -13.97
C ILE A 452 -8.56 -8.25 -14.96
N SER A 453 -7.97 -7.14 -14.54
CA SER A 453 -7.79 -5.97 -15.40
C SER A 453 -6.94 -6.31 -16.63
N ASN A 454 -7.15 -5.59 -17.73
CA ASN A 454 -6.48 -5.79 -19.03
C ASN A 454 -6.69 -7.19 -19.64
N PHE A 455 -7.80 -7.87 -19.34
CA PHE A 455 -8.20 -9.04 -20.13
C PHE A 455 -8.79 -8.55 -21.46
N GLY A 456 -8.29 -9.13 -22.56
CA GLY A 456 -8.52 -8.66 -23.93
C GLY A 456 -9.93 -8.86 -24.48
N ASP A 457 -10.06 -8.65 -25.79
CA ASP A 457 -11.33 -8.54 -26.52
C ASP A 457 -12.18 -9.81 -26.56
N GLU A 458 -11.56 -10.97 -26.34
CA GLU A 458 -12.17 -12.28 -26.59
C GLU A 458 -12.72 -12.96 -25.34
N MET A 459 -12.71 -12.32 -24.16
CA MET A 459 -13.22 -12.97 -22.94
C MET A 459 -14.76 -12.94 -22.90
N PRO A 460 -15.43 -14.10 -23.01
CA PRO A 460 -16.86 -14.22 -22.73
C PRO A 460 -17.15 -13.78 -21.29
N CYS A 461 -18.35 -13.29 -21.03
CA CYS A 461 -18.70 -12.82 -19.69
C CYS A 461 -19.27 -13.93 -18.78
N SER A 462 -19.18 -15.21 -19.17
CA SER A 462 -19.84 -16.31 -18.46
C SER A 462 -19.25 -16.55 -17.07
N ALA A 463 -17.93 -16.57 -16.93
CA ALA A 463 -17.24 -16.72 -15.65
C ALA A 463 -17.67 -15.63 -14.66
N ILE A 464 -17.83 -14.40 -15.14
CA ILE A 464 -18.28 -13.25 -14.34
C ILE A 464 -19.77 -13.34 -14.02
N ARG A 465 -20.60 -13.78 -14.96
CA ARG A 465 -22.03 -14.03 -14.73
C ARG A 465 -22.28 -15.13 -13.70
N ASN A 466 -21.35 -16.06 -13.52
CA ASN A 466 -21.46 -17.18 -12.60
C ASN A 466 -20.79 -16.94 -11.24
N ILE A 467 -20.36 -15.71 -10.95
CA ILE A 467 -19.90 -15.34 -9.61
C ILE A 467 -21.14 -15.28 -8.68
N GLU A 468 -21.28 -16.32 -7.86
CA GLU A 468 -22.35 -16.51 -6.88
C GLU A 468 -21.77 -16.46 -5.45
N ASP A 469 -22.62 -16.31 -4.44
CA ASP A 469 -22.18 -16.34 -3.04
C ASP A 469 -21.73 -17.76 -2.64
N GLU A 470 -22.25 -18.80 -3.27
CA GLU A 470 -21.84 -20.19 -3.05
C GLU A 470 -20.44 -20.48 -3.62
N SER A 471 -20.11 -19.94 -4.79
CA SER A 471 -18.81 -20.14 -5.44
C SER A 471 -17.71 -19.31 -4.79
N LEU A 472 -17.96 -18.01 -4.57
CA LEU A 472 -17.00 -17.07 -3.99
C LEU A 472 -17.56 -16.32 -2.76
N PRO A 473 -17.81 -17.01 -1.64
CA PRO A 473 -18.53 -16.44 -0.47
C PRO A 473 -17.83 -15.25 0.17
N TYR A 474 -16.51 -15.18 0.11
CA TYR A 474 -15.72 -14.12 0.76
C TYR A 474 -15.31 -12.98 -0.17
N LEU A 475 -15.63 -13.07 -1.47
CA LEU A 475 -15.21 -12.08 -2.44
C LEU A 475 -15.90 -10.75 -2.16
N LYS A 476 -15.09 -9.72 -1.87
CA LYS A 476 -15.56 -8.37 -1.54
C LYS A 476 -15.12 -7.34 -2.55
N TYR A 477 -14.02 -7.57 -3.27
CA TYR A 477 -13.52 -6.61 -4.26
C TYR A 477 -13.13 -7.29 -5.57
N LEU A 478 -13.78 -6.86 -6.64
CA LEU A 478 -13.56 -7.32 -8.01
C LEU A 478 -13.11 -6.15 -8.88
N ARG A 479 -11.88 -6.23 -9.41
CA ARG A 479 -11.30 -5.19 -10.28
C ARG A 479 -11.18 -5.68 -11.72
N LEU A 480 -11.76 -4.92 -12.65
CA LEU A 480 -12.00 -5.29 -14.05
C LEU A 480 -11.56 -4.18 -15.02
N HIS A 481 -10.53 -3.41 -14.67
CA HIS A 481 -10.16 -2.22 -15.43
C HIS A 481 -9.74 -2.58 -16.85
N ARG A 482 -10.14 -1.77 -17.82
CA ARG A 482 -9.75 -1.93 -19.24
C ARG A 482 -10.12 -3.32 -19.80
N THR A 483 -11.23 -3.88 -19.33
CA THR A 483 -11.87 -5.06 -19.94
C THR A 483 -12.99 -4.61 -20.88
N LYS A 484 -13.41 -5.47 -21.81
CA LYS A 484 -14.57 -5.22 -22.70
C LYS A 484 -15.88 -5.85 -22.19
N ILE A 485 -15.94 -6.16 -20.89
CA ILE A 485 -17.16 -6.73 -20.28
C ILE A 485 -18.27 -5.67 -20.32
N PRO A 486 -19.46 -5.98 -20.86
CA PRO A 486 -20.57 -5.03 -20.88
C PRO A 486 -21.00 -4.64 -19.47
N GLU A 487 -21.22 -3.35 -19.23
CA GLU A 487 -21.60 -2.83 -17.92
C GLU A 487 -22.92 -3.45 -17.41
N GLU A 488 -23.84 -3.81 -18.30
CA GLU A 488 -25.09 -4.52 -17.97
C GLU A 488 -24.82 -5.81 -17.17
N VAL A 489 -23.82 -6.61 -17.58
CA VAL A 489 -23.44 -7.84 -16.88
C VAL A 489 -22.94 -7.54 -15.47
N LEU A 490 -22.18 -6.45 -15.31
CA LEU A 490 -21.65 -6.05 -14.01
C LEU A 490 -22.74 -5.49 -13.10
N ARG A 491 -23.74 -4.80 -13.66
CA ARG A 491 -24.92 -4.35 -12.92
C ARG A 491 -25.78 -5.53 -12.46
N GLU A 492 -26.03 -6.51 -13.33
CA GLU A 492 -26.71 -7.76 -12.96
C GLU A 492 -25.98 -8.48 -11.82
N LEU A 493 -24.65 -8.57 -11.90
CA LEU A 493 -23.84 -9.14 -10.83
C LEU A 493 -23.94 -8.32 -9.53
N GLN A 494 -23.86 -6.99 -9.60
CA GLN A 494 -23.98 -6.09 -8.44
C GLN A 494 -25.34 -6.21 -7.75
N LEU A 495 -26.43 -6.43 -8.50
CA LEU A 495 -27.76 -6.63 -7.93
C LEU A 495 -27.89 -7.94 -7.18
N ARG A 496 -27.25 -9.01 -7.69
CA ARG A 496 -27.20 -10.32 -7.00
C ARG A 496 -26.28 -10.26 -5.79
N ARG A 497 -25.09 -9.66 -5.93
CA ARG A 497 -24.07 -9.53 -4.89
C ARG A 497 -23.95 -8.09 -4.39
N LYS A 498 -24.95 -7.64 -3.62
CA LYS A 498 -25.12 -6.23 -3.22
C LYS A 498 -23.94 -5.62 -2.46
N ASN A 499 -23.17 -6.44 -1.74
CA ASN A 499 -22.02 -6.00 -0.95
C ASN A 499 -20.67 -6.19 -1.66
N LEU A 500 -20.65 -6.78 -2.86
CA LEU A 500 -19.45 -6.88 -3.68
C LEU A 500 -19.10 -5.48 -4.19
N ILE A 501 -17.85 -5.07 -4.04
CA ILE A 501 -17.34 -3.83 -4.63
C ILE A 501 -16.82 -4.19 -6.02
N ILE A 502 -17.49 -3.69 -7.07
CA ILE A 502 -17.09 -3.90 -8.45
C ILE A 502 -16.48 -2.61 -9.00
N SER A 503 -15.20 -2.66 -9.39
CA SER A 503 -14.51 -1.54 -10.04
C SER A 503 -14.29 -1.85 -11.53
N PRO A 504 -15.17 -1.38 -12.43
CA PRO A 504 -15.08 -1.68 -13.87
C PRO A 504 -14.02 -0.83 -14.58
N ARG A 505 -13.65 0.33 -14.02
CA ARG A 505 -12.69 1.27 -14.59
C ARG A 505 -11.94 2.02 -13.48
N PRO A 506 -10.78 2.61 -13.78
CA PRO A 506 -10.04 3.40 -12.80
C PRO A 506 -10.91 4.49 -12.15
N ASP A 507 -10.67 4.76 -10.87
CA ASP A 507 -11.35 5.79 -10.07
C ASP A 507 -12.89 5.64 -10.00
N HIS A 508 -13.42 4.43 -10.20
CA HIS A 508 -14.86 4.21 -10.21
C HIS A 508 -15.26 2.84 -9.63
N ILE A 509 -16.38 2.82 -8.92
CA ILE A 509 -17.08 1.60 -8.52
C ILE A 509 -18.55 1.69 -8.91
N LEU A 510 -19.17 0.54 -9.15
CA LEU A 510 -20.62 0.48 -9.33
C LEU A 510 -21.31 0.73 -7.99
N THR A 511 -22.25 1.67 -8.01
CA THR A 511 -23.10 2.00 -6.86
C THR A 511 -24.53 2.12 -7.33
N PHE A 512 -25.49 1.66 -6.52
CA PHE A 512 -26.90 1.86 -6.77
C PHE A 512 -27.65 2.19 -5.49
N THR A 513 -28.70 2.99 -5.61
CA THR A 513 -29.62 3.33 -4.52
C THR A 513 -31.00 2.75 -4.82
N VAL A 514 -31.67 2.22 -3.80
CA VAL A 514 -33.03 1.71 -3.94
C VAL A 514 -34.01 2.88 -3.87
N HIS A 515 -34.71 3.13 -4.97
CA HIS A 515 -35.75 4.14 -5.09
C HIS A 515 -37.08 3.53 -5.54
N ASN A 516 -38.13 3.72 -4.75
CA ASN A 516 -39.45 3.09 -4.93
C ASN A 516 -39.35 1.57 -5.15
N GLY A 517 -38.49 0.90 -4.39
CA GLY A 517 -38.24 -0.54 -4.52
C GLY A 517 -37.47 -0.96 -5.78
N SER A 518 -37.04 -0.02 -6.63
CA SER A 518 -36.26 -0.28 -7.84
C SER A 518 -34.81 0.20 -7.68
N PRO A 519 -33.80 -0.56 -8.14
CA PRO A 519 -32.42 -0.11 -8.08
C PRO A 519 -32.12 0.95 -9.15
N GLN A 520 -31.58 2.08 -8.74
CA GLN A 520 -31.06 3.12 -9.62
C GLN A 520 -29.55 3.21 -9.48
N PHE A 521 -28.83 2.90 -10.55
CA PHE A 521 -27.37 2.97 -10.58
C PHE A 521 -26.87 4.41 -10.76
N ASP A 522 -25.84 4.77 -10.01
CA ASP A 522 -25.16 6.05 -10.13
C ASP A 522 -24.26 6.05 -11.39
N GLU A 523 -24.28 7.13 -12.16
CA GLU A 523 -23.42 7.26 -13.36
C GLU A 523 -21.93 7.37 -12.98
N GLN A 524 -21.65 7.93 -11.81
CA GLN A 524 -20.31 8.16 -11.30
C GLN A 524 -20.24 7.90 -9.80
N PHE A 525 -19.10 7.39 -9.38
CA PHE A 525 -18.77 7.30 -7.98
C PHE A 525 -18.17 8.63 -7.57
N THR A 526 -18.84 9.35 -6.66
CA THR A 526 -18.40 10.67 -6.18
C THR A 526 -17.59 10.59 -4.89
N GLY A 527 -17.39 9.39 -4.33
CA GLY A 527 -16.54 9.16 -3.17
C GLY A 527 -15.06 9.05 -3.51
N ASN A 528 -14.22 8.94 -2.48
CA ASN A 528 -12.77 8.85 -2.64
C ASN A 528 -12.31 7.40 -2.84
N MET A 529 -11.96 7.03 -4.08
CA MET A 529 -11.48 5.69 -4.42
C MET A 529 -10.23 5.31 -3.63
N ASN A 530 -9.29 6.25 -3.44
CA ASN A 530 -8.08 5.98 -2.69
C ASN A 530 -8.38 5.62 -1.23
N SER A 531 -9.41 6.22 -0.61
CA SER A 531 -9.82 5.86 0.76
C SER A 531 -10.29 4.43 0.81
N LEU A 532 -11.17 4.07 -0.12
CA LEU A 532 -11.73 2.73 -0.19
C LEU A 532 -10.63 1.69 -0.37
N GLU A 533 -9.70 1.94 -1.29
CA GLU A 533 -8.61 0.99 -1.54
C GLU A 533 -7.62 0.91 -0.38
N ASN A 534 -7.31 2.03 0.28
CA ASN A 534 -6.48 2.04 1.48
C ASN A 534 -7.13 1.25 2.64
N ASP A 535 -8.42 1.45 2.89
CA ASP A 535 -9.16 0.73 3.94
C ASP A 535 -9.24 -0.78 3.64
N LEU A 536 -9.34 -1.16 2.36
CA LEU A 536 -9.27 -2.56 1.95
C LEU A 536 -7.85 -3.14 2.15
N LEU A 537 -6.81 -2.40 1.79
CA LEU A 537 -5.41 -2.80 1.99
C LEU A 537 -5.05 -3.02 3.47
N GLU A 538 -5.71 -2.33 4.39
CA GLU A 538 -5.55 -2.54 5.84
C GLU A 538 -6.19 -3.86 6.33
N GLN A 539 -7.05 -4.49 5.52
CA GLN A 539 -7.69 -5.75 5.87
C GLN A 539 -6.83 -6.95 5.41
N PRO A 540 -6.76 -8.04 6.21
CA PRO A 540 -6.21 -9.31 5.74
C PRO A 540 -6.94 -9.78 4.47
N GLY A 541 -6.20 -10.30 3.50
CA GLY A 541 -6.78 -10.82 2.25
C GLY A 541 -6.79 -9.87 1.04
N TYR A 542 -6.24 -8.66 1.14
CA TYR A 542 -6.25 -7.67 0.04
C TYR A 542 -4.85 -7.27 -0.46
N CYS A 543 -3.82 -8.02 -0.08
CA CYS A 543 -2.42 -7.64 -0.31
C CYS A 543 -2.00 -7.52 -1.79
N CYS A 544 -2.73 -8.10 -2.74
CA CYS A 544 -2.39 -8.02 -4.18
C CYS A 544 -3.07 -6.86 -4.92
N MET A 545 -3.77 -5.97 -4.20
CA MET A 545 -4.43 -4.79 -4.79
C MET A 545 -3.45 -3.77 -5.36
N ASN A 546 -2.22 -3.74 -4.85
CA ASN A 546 -1.17 -2.84 -5.29
C ASN A 546 -0.24 -3.51 -6.29
#